data_AF-A0A496RSZ9-F1
#
_entry.id   AF-A0A496RSZ9-F1
#
_cell.length_a   1.000
_cell.length_b   1.000
_cell.length_c   1.000
_cell.angle_alpha   90.00
_cell.angle_beta   90.00
_cell.angle_gamma   90.00
#
_symmetry.space_group_name_H-M   'P 1'
#
loop_
_entity.id
_entity.type
_entity.pdbx_description
1 polymer ?
#
loop_
_entity_poly.entity_id
_entity_poly.type
_entity_poly.pdbx_seq_one_letter_code
_entity_poly.pdbx_strand_id
1 'polypeptide(L)'
;MIDKALEDKIMRLKEFVSLWESFYTLFKDAINKKSFQEKEEQNFLELKSNIARKYQSLMDSLGIKPTAEDRTFDVISQIMSLKNMVNLSPLQLEKVENDWHNSYITFNKILGTLDNKKIELGKVNAFSEFCKNFFTNSFLTLFFIIAAISLIYYFIKVFSS
;
A
#
# COMPACT_ATOMS: atom_id res chain seq x y z
N MET A 1 12.09 -11.49 -12.03
CA MET A 1 11.70 -11.67 -10.61
C MET A 1 10.92 -10.46 -10.19
N ILE A 2 9.72 -10.64 -9.64
CA ILE A 2 8.93 -9.55 -9.05
C ILE A 2 9.80 -8.85 -8.01
N ASP A 3 9.74 -7.52 -7.97
CA ASP A 3 10.54 -6.71 -7.05
C ASP A 3 10.20 -7.08 -5.60
N LYS A 4 11.06 -7.89 -4.97
CA LYS A 4 10.89 -8.38 -3.60
C LYS A 4 10.73 -7.22 -2.61
N ALA A 5 11.41 -6.10 -2.84
CA ALA A 5 11.28 -4.93 -1.99
C ALA A 5 9.89 -4.29 -2.11
N LEU A 6 9.28 -4.31 -3.31
CA LEU A 6 7.91 -3.83 -3.51
C LEU A 6 6.89 -4.75 -2.80
N GLU A 7 7.06 -6.07 -2.92
CA GLU A 7 6.19 -7.03 -2.23
C GLU A 7 6.28 -6.89 -0.71
N ASP A 8 7.49 -6.73 -0.18
CA ASP A 8 7.71 -6.50 1.26
C ASP A 8 7.01 -5.21 1.74
N LYS A 9 7.04 -4.13 0.94
CA LYS A 9 6.32 -2.88 1.25
C LYS A 9 4.81 -3.08 1.28
N ILE A 10 4.26 -3.77 0.27
CA ILE A 10 2.82 -4.08 0.20
C ILE A 10 2.38 -4.90 1.40
N MET A 11 3.15 -5.93 1.77
CA MET A 11 2.87 -6.79 2.91
C MET A 11 2.85 -5.99 4.22
N ARG A 12 3.88 -5.19 4.48
CA ARG A 12 3.98 -4.35 5.69
C ARG A 12 2.83 -3.36 5.80
N LEU A 13 2.44 -2.74 4.68
CA LEU A 13 1.31 -1.81 4.66
C LEU A 13 -0.02 -2.52 4.95
N LYS A 14 -0.25 -3.73 4.39
CA LYS A 14 -1.44 -4.54 4.69
C LYS A 14 -1.52 -4.93 6.16
N GLU A 15 -0.42 -5.37 6.75
CA GLU A 15 -0.35 -5.67 8.18
C GLU A 15 -0.69 -4.44 9.03
N PHE A 16 -0.16 -3.28 8.65
CA PHE A 16 -0.44 -2.04 9.37
C PHE A 16 -1.91 -1.63 9.27
N VAL A 17 -2.51 -1.69 8.09
CA VAL A 17 -3.93 -1.39 7.89
C VAL A 17 -4.82 -2.30 8.76
N SER A 18 -4.52 -3.60 8.82
CA SER A 18 -5.26 -4.54 9.67
C SER A 18 -5.17 -4.21 11.17
N LEU A 19 -4.00 -3.76 11.63
CA LEU A 19 -3.85 -3.25 13.00
C LEU A 19 -4.62 -1.95 13.22
N TRP A 20 -4.67 -1.09 12.22
CA TRP A 20 -5.40 0.18 12.27
C TRP A 20 -6.92 -0.02 12.33
N GLU A 21 -7.44 -1.03 11.63
CA GLU A 21 -8.83 -1.49 11.75
C GLU A 21 -9.11 -2.05 13.13
N SER A 22 -8.20 -2.88 13.67
CA SER A 22 -8.34 -3.46 15.02
C SER A 22 -8.42 -2.37 16.10
N PHE A 23 -7.62 -1.31 15.96
CA PHE A 23 -7.70 -0.14 16.82
C PHE A 23 -9.07 0.53 16.76
N TYR A 24 -9.64 0.69 15.56
CA TYR A 24 -10.95 1.31 15.41
C TYR A 24 -12.08 0.47 16.01
N THR A 25 -12.03 -0.86 15.84
CA THR A 25 -12.97 -1.76 16.52
C THR A 25 -12.93 -1.56 18.03
N LEU A 26 -11.74 -1.57 18.63
CA LEU A 26 -11.58 -1.33 20.06
C LEU A 26 -12.04 0.07 20.47
N PHE A 27 -11.80 1.09 19.65
CA PHE A 27 -12.27 2.45 19.87
C PHE A 27 -13.80 2.52 19.89
N LYS A 28 -14.50 1.91 18.92
CA LYS A 28 -15.98 1.87 18.89
C LYS A 28 -16.55 1.07 20.06
N ASP A 29 -15.93 -0.06 20.39
CA ASP A 29 -16.30 -0.85 21.56
C ASP A 29 -16.13 -0.04 22.85
N ALA A 30 -15.06 0.77 22.93
CA ALA A 30 -14.78 1.60 24.08
C ALA A 30 -15.74 2.78 24.25
N ILE A 31 -16.23 3.38 23.16
CA ILE A 31 -17.28 4.39 23.25
C ILE A 31 -18.59 3.77 23.77
N ASN A 32 -18.89 2.54 23.36
CA ASN A 32 -20.13 1.86 23.74
C ASN A 32 -20.10 1.30 25.17
N LYS A 33 -18.92 0.87 25.65
CA LYS A 33 -18.72 0.37 27.02
C LYS A 33 -18.47 1.53 27.99
N LYS A 34 -19.31 1.65 29.02
CA LYS A 34 -19.15 2.66 30.09
C LYS A 34 -18.09 2.31 31.14
N SER A 35 -17.50 1.12 31.09
CA SER A 35 -16.50 0.64 32.06
C SER A 35 -15.56 -0.40 31.44
N PHE A 36 -14.28 -0.36 31.83
CA PHE A 36 -13.23 -1.28 31.35
C PHE A 36 -12.57 -2.03 32.49
N GLN A 37 -12.21 -3.28 32.23
CA GLN A 37 -11.31 -4.03 33.09
C GLN A 37 -9.86 -3.59 32.87
N GLU A 38 -9.03 -3.72 33.90
CA GLU A 38 -7.60 -3.36 33.85
C GLU A 38 -6.83 -4.11 32.73
N LYS A 39 -7.24 -5.34 32.44
CA LYS A 39 -6.71 -6.13 31.33
C LYS A 39 -7.05 -5.55 29.95
N GLU A 40 -8.25 -4.98 29.77
CA GLU A 40 -8.64 -4.34 28.51
C GLU A 40 -7.83 -3.07 28.27
N GLU A 41 -7.57 -2.30 29.33
CA GLU A 41 -6.71 -1.11 29.29
C GLU A 41 -5.27 -1.48 28.90
N GLN A 42 -4.68 -2.51 29.53
CA GLN A 42 -3.34 -2.98 29.17
C GLN A 42 -3.26 -3.42 27.70
N ASN A 43 -4.23 -4.21 27.23
CA ASN A 43 -4.28 -4.64 25.83
C ASN A 43 -4.35 -3.45 24.85
N PHE A 44 -5.10 -2.40 25.20
CA PHE A 44 -5.18 -1.19 24.39
C PHE A 44 -3.84 -0.44 24.33
N LEU A 45 -3.15 -0.28 25.47
CA LEU A 45 -1.85 0.38 25.54
C LEU A 45 -0.77 -0.40 24.78
N GLU A 46 -0.82 -1.73 24.83
CA GLU A 46 0.06 -2.60 24.04
C GLU A 46 -0.21 -2.45 22.54
N LEU A 47 -1.48 -2.48 22.13
CA LEU A 47 -1.86 -2.27 20.73
C LEU A 47 -1.38 -0.90 20.24
N LYS A 48 -1.62 0.15 21.02
CA LYS A 48 -1.16 1.51 20.71
C LYS A 48 0.35 1.57 20.50
N SER A 49 1.11 0.94 21.41
CA SER A 49 2.57 0.87 21.31
C SER A 49 3.04 0.06 20.11
N ASN A 50 2.31 -0.99 19.74
CA ASN A 50 2.58 -1.78 18.54
C ASN A 50 2.33 -0.97 17.26
N ILE A 51 1.20 -0.25 17.19
CA ILE A 51 0.86 0.61 16.06
C ILE A 51 1.91 1.71 15.88
N ALA A 52 2.31 2.40 16.95
CA ALA A 52 3.33 3.45 16.87
C ALA A 52 4.65 2.93 16.28
N ARG A 53 5.12 1.76 16.76
CA ARG A 53 6.36 1.12 16.25
C ARG A 53 6.23 0.69 14.79
N LYS A 54 5.11 0.05 14.42
CA LYS A 54 4.89 -0.41 13.05
C LYS A 54 4.67 0.74 12.08
N TYR A 55 4.02 1.83 12.51
CA TYR A 55 3.87 3.04 11.71
C TYR A 55 5.23 3.65 11.37
N GLN A 56 6.10 3.84 12.37
CA GLN A 56 7.45 4.38 12.13
C GLN A 56 8.22 3.51 11.13
N SER A 57 8.26 2.19 11.38
CA SER A 57 8.93 1.24 10.48
C SER A 57 8.34 1.23 9.07
N LEU A 58 7.02 1.37 8.94
CA LEU A 58 6.33 1.45 7.66
C LEU A 58 6.73 2.72 6.90
N MET A 59 6.66 3.88 7.54
CA MET A 59 6.99 5.17 6.92
C MET A 59 8.45 5.20 6.45
N ASP A 60 9.37 4.69 7.26
CA ASP A 60 10.78 4.52 6.89
C ASP A 60 10.93 3.61 5.65
N SER A 61 10.19 2.50 5.59
CA SER A 61 10.23 1.57 4.44
C SER A 61 9.62 2.16 3.16
N LEU A 62 8.61 3.01 3.30
CA LEU A 62 7.98 3.72 2.18
C LEU A 62 8.82 4.91 1.71
N GLY A 63 9.82 5.33 2.50
CA GLY A 63 10.61 6.54 2.25
C GLY A 63 9.77 7.81 2.40
N ILE A 64 8.65 7.73 3.11
CA ILE A 64 7.76 8.86 3.37
C ILE A 64 8.19 9.42 4.72
N LYS A 65 8.70 10.65 4.72
CA LYS A 65 8.94 11.36 5.98
C LYS A 65 7.59 11.84 6.50
N PRO A 66 7.26 11.63 7.78
CA PRO A 66 6.08 12.23 8.38
C PRO A 66 6.15 13.75 8.18
N THR A 67 5.16 14.32 7.51
CA THR A 67 5.08 15.79 7.41
C THR A 67 4.40 16.33 8.67
N ALA A 68 4.52 17.63 8.96
CA ALA A 68 3.76 18.24 10.07
C ALA A 68 2.23 18.14 9.87
N GLU A 69 1.77 17.75 8.68
CA GLU A 69 0.37 17.51 8.32
C GLU A 69 -0.05 16.04 8.51
N ASP A 70 0.85 15.14 8.90
CA ASP A 70 0.54 13.72 9.17
C ASP A 70 -0.26 13.56 10.47
N ARG A 71 -1.58 13.79 10.36
CA ARG A 71 -2.55 13.65 11.45
C ARG A 71 -2.72 12.22 11.96
N THR A 72 -2.11 11.22 11.32
CA THR A 72 -2.11 9.83 11.81
C THR A 72 -1.53 9.76 13.23
N PHE A 73 -0.45 10.51 13.49
CA PHE A 73 0.16 10.53 14.82
C PHE A 73 -0.69 11.31 15.83
N ASP A 74 -1.50 12.26 15.36
CA ASP A 74 -2.43 13.03 16.17
C ASP A 74 -3.57 12.18 16.74
N VAL A 75 -4.06 11.17 16.00
CA VAL A 75 -5.08 10.22 16.48
C VAL A 75 -4.56 9.44 17.69
N ILE A 76 -3.34 8.90 17.54
CA ILE A 76 -2.72 8.03 18.54
C ILE A 76 -2.25 8.87 19.74
N SER A 77 -1.72 10.07 19.52
CA SER A 77 -1.24 10.94 20.60
C SER A 77 -2.40 11.47 21.46
N GLN A 78 -3.55 11.78 20.85
CA GLN A 78 -4.71 12.32 21.56
C GLN A 78 -5.39 11.32 22.50
N ILE A 79 -5.32 10.01 22.21
CA ILE A 79 -5.97 9.00 23.04
C ILE A 79 -4.96 8.32 23.95
N MET A 80 -4.82 8.82 25.17
CA MET A 80 -3.84 8.33 26.14
C MET A 80 -4.20 6.98 26.80
N SER A 81 -5.48 6.60 26.89
CA SER A 81 -5.98 5.38 27.56
C SER A 81 -7.46 5.12 27.22
N LEU A 82 -7.97 3.89 27.41
CA LEU A 82 -9.41 3.58 27.29
C LEU A 82 -10.22 4.34 28.34
N LYS A 83 -9.72 4.43 29.58
CA LYS A 83 -10.33 5.25 30.62
C LYS A 83 -10.47 6.72 30.22
N ASN A 84 -9.48 7.28 29.53
CA ASN A 84 -9.58 8.66 29.05
C ASN A 84 -10.58 8.80 27.90
N MET A 85 -10.80 7.76 27.07
CA MET A 85 -11.81 7.79 26.00
C MET A 85 -13.22 8.04 26.54
N VAL A 86 -13.60 7.41 27.67
CA VAL A 86 -14.94 7.59 28.29
C VAL A 86 -15.20 9.04 28.67
N ASN A 87 -14.14 9.78 28.99
CA ASN A 87 -14.22 11.16 29.43
C ASN A 87 -14.06 12.17 28.27
N LEU A 88 -13.89 11.70 27.03
CA LEU A 88 -13.82 12.58 25.87
C LEU A 88 -15.20 13.16 25.56
N SER A 89 -15.22 14.44 25.19
CA SER A 89 -16.42 15.08 24.66
C SER A 89 -16.82 14.47 23.30
N PRO A 90 -18.11 14.55 22.90
CA PRO A 90 -18.56 14.09 21.59
C PRO A 90 -17.74 14.69 20.43
N LEU A 91 -17.37 15.96 20.53
CA LEU A 91 -16.55 16.67 19.54
C LEU A 91 -15.14 16.05 19.42
N GLN A 92 -14.54 15.65 20.54
CA GLN A 92 -13.22 15.01 20.54
C GLN A 92 -13.29 13.59 19.98
N LEU A 93 -14.35 12.85 20.26
CA LEU A 93 -14.58 11.52 19.68
C LEU A 93 -14.78 11.61 18.16
N GLU A 94 -15.58 12.56 17.69
CA GLU A 94 -15.79 12.81 16.25
C GLU A 94 -14.48 13.19 15.56
N LYS A 95 -13.66 14.04 16.19
CA LYS A 95 -12.34 14.40 15.66
C LYS A 95 -11.44 13.17 15.50
N VAL A 96 -11.39 12.31 16.51
CA VAL A 96 -10.63 11.04 16.45
C VAL A 96 -11.13 10.14 15.32
N GLU A 97 -12.45 9.98 15.19
CA GLU A 97 -13.07 9.15 14.14
C GLU A 97 -12.72 9.70 12.74
N ASN A 98 -12.79 11.02 12.55
CA ASN A 98 -12.43 11.69 11.31
C ASN A 98 -10.93 11.53 10.98
N ASP A 99 -10.05 11.78 11.95
CA ASP A 99 -8.60 11.66 11.77
C ASP A 99 -8.20 10.19 11.49
N TRP A 100 -8.85 9.21 12.14
CA TRP A 100 -8.70 7.78 11.84
C TRP A 100 -9.14 7.46 10.41
N HIS A 101 -10.32 7.94 9.99
CA HIS A 101 -10.85 7.66 8.66
C HIS A 101 -9.98 8.25 7.55
N ASN A 102 -9.52 9.50 7.71
CA ASN A 102 -8.64 10.18 6.76
C ASN A 102 -7.31 9.44 6.58
N SER A 103 -6.71 8.97 7.68
CA SER A 103 -5.48 8.17 7.62
C SER A 103 -5.72 6.80 6.99
N TYR A 104 -6.84 6.13 7.29
CA TYR A 104 -7.25 4.88 6.66
C TYR A 104 -7.39 5.00 5.13
N ILE A 105 -8.04 6.06 4.63
CA ILE A 105 -8.13 6.35 3.19
C ILE A 105 -6.73 6.52 2.59
N THR A 106 -5.86 7.26 3.27
CA THR A 106 -4.50 7.53 2.81
C THR A 106 -3.69 6.23 2.66
N PHE A 107 -3.73 5.34 3.65
CA PHE A 107 -3.06 4.05 3.57
C PHE A 107 -3.58 3.18 2.43
N ASN A 108 -4.89 3.12 2.23
CA ASN A 108 -5.48 2.36 1.13
C ASN A 108 -5.12 2.94 -0.24
N LYS A 109 -5.01 4.26 -0.37
CA LYS A 109 -4.53 4.90 -1.60
C LYS A 109 -3.06 4.56 -1.90
N ILE A 110 -2.21 4.57 -0.88
CA ILE A 110 -0.80 4.14 -1.02
C ILE A 110 -0.76 2.67 -1.43
N LEU A 111 -1.57 1.82 -0.80
CA LEU A 111 -1.63 0.39 -1.10
C LEU A 111 -2.03 0.14 -2.56
N GLY A 112 -3.08 0.81 -3.05
CA GLY A 112 -3.49 0.72 -4.45
C GLY A 112 -2.41 1.20 -5.42
N THR A 113 -1.66 2.24 -5.05
CA THR A 113 -0.52 2.72 -5.86
C THR A 113 0.59 1.66 -5.95
N LEU A 114 0.92 1.00 -4.84
CA LEU A 114 1.94 -0.05 -4.80
C LEU A 114 1.49 -1.32 -5.57
N ASP A 115 0.23 -1.73 -5.41
CA ASP A 115 -0.34 -2.88 -6.14
C ASP A 115 -0.36 -2.62 -7.65
N ASN A 116 -0.72 -1.40 -8.09
CA ASN A 116 -0.63 -1.02 -9.51
C ASN A 116 0.81 -1.11 -10.04
N LYS A 117 1.79 -0.59 -9.28
CA LYS A 117 3.20 -0.69 -9.64
C LYS A 117 3.66 -2.15 -9.77
N LYS A 118 3.17 -3.04 -8.90
CA LYS A 118 3.46 -4.48 -8.97
C LYS A 118 2.93 -5.09 -10.27
N ILE A 119 1.72 -4.73 -10.67
CA ILE A 119 1.09 -5.19 -11.93
C ILE A 119 1.88 -4.69 -13.14
N GLU A 120 2.29 -3.43 -13.15
CA GLU A 120 3.08 -2.85 -14.25
C GLU A 120 4.43 -3.55 -14.43
N LEU A 121 5.16 -3.79 -13.33
CA LEU A 121 6.43 -4.51 -13.36
C LEU A 121 6.26 -5.96 -13.86
N GLY A 122 5.15 -6.62 -13.51
CA GLY A 122 4.82 -7.95 -14.02
C GLY A 122 4.65 -7.98 -15.55
N LYS A 123 3.97 -6.99 -16.13
CA LYS A 123 3.78 -6.87 -17.58
C LYS A 123 5.10 -6.63 -18.32
N VAL A 124 5.93 -5.72 -17.83
CA VAL A 124 7.25 -5.43 -18.43
C VAL A 124 8.14 -6.67 -18.42
N ASN A 125 8.15 -7.41 -17.31
CA ASN A 125 8.96 -8.63 -17.20
C ASN A 125 8.46 -9.72 -18.15
N ALA A 126 7.14 -9.92 -18.27
CA ALA A 126 6.55 -10.87 -19.22
C ALA A 126 6.83 -10.50 -20.68
N PHE A 127 6.74 -9.22 -21.04
CA PHE A 127 7.06 -8.74 -22.39
C PHE A 127 8.55 -8.90 -22.72
N SER A 128 9.44 -8.58 -21.77
CA SER A 128 10.88 -8.77 -21.94
C SER A 128 11.24 -10.26 -22.09
N GLU A 129 10.63 -11.15 -21.31
CA GLU A 129 10.86 -12.59 -21.42
C GLU A 129 10.32 -13.13 -22.76
N PHE A 130 9.14 -12.67 -23.18
CA PHE A 130 8.61 -12.95 -24.51
C PHE A 130 9.55 -12.48 -25.63
N CYS A 131 10.01 -11.23 -25.59
CA CYS A 131 10.97 -10.70 -26.57
C CYS A 131 12.29 -11.47 -26.55
N LYS A 132 12.86 -11.76 -25.38
CA LYS A 132 14.09 -12.58 -25.29
C LYS A 132 13.90 -13.94 -25.93
N ASN A 133 12.81 -14.65 -25.61
CA ASN A 133 12.55 -15.96 -26.19
C ASN A 133 12.28 -15.88 -27.70
N PHE A 134 11.66 -14.81 -28.16
CA PHE A 134 11.44 -14.55 -29.59
C PHE A 134 12.75 -14.29 -30.34
N PHE A 135 13.66 -13.47 -29.80
CA PHE A 135 14.96 -13.18 -30.42
C PHE A 135 16.00 -14.28 -30.26
N THR A 136 15.87 -15.15 -29.25
CA THR A 136 16.77 -16.30 -29.06
C THR A 136 16.41 -17.46 -29.99
N ASN A 137 15.16 -17.52 -30.46
CA ASN A 137 14.72 -18.57 -31.37
C ASN A 137 15.14 -18.24 -32.81
N SER A 138 16.27 -18.82 -33.25
CA SER A 138 16.89 -18.51 -34.55
C SER A 138 15.93 -18.66 -35.74
N PHE A 139 14.94 -19.56 -35.63
CA PHE A 139 13.93 -19.77 -36.66
C PHE A 139 12.92 -18.61 -36.77
N LEU A 140 12.42 -18.09 -35.65
CA LEU A 140 11.45 -16.98 -35.63
C LEU A 140 12.11 -15.66 -36.04
N THR A 141 13.35 -15.43 -35.62
CA THR A 141 14.13 -14.27 -36.07
C THR A 141 14.34 -14.27 -37.57
N LEU A 142 14.70 -15.42 -38.15
CA LEU A 142 14.88 -15.54 -39.60
C LEU A 142 13.56 -15.31 -40.34
N PHE A 143 12.46 -15.90 -39.87
CA PHE A 143 11.14 -15.71 -40.45
C PHE A 143 10.73 -14.23 -40.50
N PHE A 144 10.91 -13.49 -39.39
CA PHE A 144 10.57 -12.07 -39.33
C PHE A 144 11.51 -11.18 -40.16
N ILE A 145 12.80 -11.52 -40.23
CA ILE A 145 13.75 -10.83 -41.11
C ILE A 145 13.34 -11.02 -42.58
N ILE A 146 13.00 -12.24 -42.98
CA ILE A 146 12.53 -12.54 -44.35
C ILE A 146 11.22 -11.79 -44.64
N ALA A 147 10.27 -11.79 -43.71
CA ALA A 147 9.01 -11.07 -43.86
C ALA A 147 9.23 -9.55 -43.98
N ALA A 148 10.13 -8.97 -43.18
CA ALA A 148 10.48 -7.55 -43.24
C ALA A 148 11.16 -7.18 -44.57
N ILE A 149 12.10 -8.01 -45.04
CA ILE A 149 12.75 -7.82 -46.35
C ILE A 149 11.72 -7.90 -47.47
N SER A 150 10.79 -8.86 -47.42
CA SER A 150 9.72 -8.99 -48.42
C SER A 150 8.77 -7.80 -48.41
N LEU A 151 8.48 -7.23 -47.23
CA LEU A 151 7.67 -6.02 -47.09
C LEU A 151 8.37 -4.79 -47.68
N ILE A 152 9.66 -4.61 -47.39
CA ILE A 152 10.49 -3.53 -47.94
C ILE A 152 10.55 -3.65 -49.47
N TYR A 153 10.76 -4.87 -49.99
CA TYR A 153 10.77 -5.13 -51.43
C TYR A 153 9.44 -4.76 -52.08
N TYR A 154 8.32 -5.15 -51.47
CA TYR A 154 6.99 -4.79 -51.96
C TYR A 154 6.75 -3.28 -51.94
N PHE A 155 7.19 -2.61 -50.87
CA PHE A 155 7.04 -1.16 -50.72
C PHE A 155 7.84 -0.39 -51.77
N ILE A 156 9.11 -0.79 -52.01
CA ILE A 156 9.95 -0.19 -53.06
C ILE A 156 9.33 -0.41 -54.44
N LYS A 157 8.82 -1.61 -54.73
CA LYS A 157 8.19 -1.92 -56.01
C LYS A 157 6.92 -1.13 -56.27
N VAL A 158 6.11 -0.88 -55.24
CA VAL A 158 4.89 -0.06 -55.33
C VAL A 158 5.22 1.41 -55.56
N PHE A 159 6.31 1.93 -54.98
CA PHE A 159 6.71 3.34 -55.13
C PHE A 159 7.56 3.62 -56.38
N SER A 160 8.11 2.60 -57.05
CA SER A 160 8.87 2.76 -58.30
C SER A 160 8.05 2.54 -59.57
N SER A 161 6.72 2.39 -59.45
CA SER A 161 5.76 2.30 -60.56
C SER A 161 4.91 3.56 -60.63
#